data_AF-A0A962UGH3-F1
#
_entry.id   AF-A0A962UGH3-F1
#
_cell.length_a   1.000
_cell.length_b   1.000
_cell.length_c   1.000
_cell.angle_alpha   90.00
_cell.angle_beta   90.00
_cell.angle_gamma   90.00
#
_symmetry.space_group_name_H-M   'P 1'
#
loop_
_entity.id
_entity.type
_entity.pdbx_description
1 polymer ?
#
loop_
_entity_poly.entity_id
_entity_poly.type
_entity_poly.pdbx_seq_one_letter_code
_entity_poly.pdbx_strand_id
1 'polypeptide(L)'
;MAIPVDFSTLLKNHPYHYEIYSKIDGEVAKYHPPCCIQVSYALNLSGAPIEHGDFNVPEMGRKSRFISDNSGRLYLIEVCDMGAYLNKYGVAENKKLQGYDGTDEKKYRGQKGDYPFR
;
A
#
# COMPACT_ATOMS: atom_id res chain seq x y z
N MET A 1 -5.15 -5.00 -14.25
CA MET A 1 -4.79 -6.42 -13.97
C MET A 1 -4.84 -6.56 -12.46
N ALA A 2 -5.79 -7.28 -11.87
CA ALA A 2 -5.96 -7.26 -10.40
C ALA A 2 -4.68 -7.67 -9.64
N ILE A 3 -4.50 -7.17 -8.40
CA ILE A 3 -3.45 -7.67 -7.50
C ILE A 3 -3.71 -9.18 -7.31
N PRO A 4 -2.71 -10.06 -7.52
CA PRO A 4 -2.89 -11.50 -7.51
C PRO A 4 -2.98 -12.07 -6.08
N VAL A 5 -3.69 -11.37 -5.19
CA VAL A 5 -3.86 -11.70 -3.77
C VAL A 5 -5.28 -11.37 -3.36
N ASP A 6 -5.93 -12.29 -2.66
CA ASP A 6 -7.27 -12.05 -2.13
C ASP A 6 -7.23 -11.14 -0.88
N PHE A 7 -8.31 -10.38 -0.68
CA PHE A 7 -8.39 -9.42 0.42
C PHE A 7 -8.21 -10.05 1.80
N SER A 8 -8.65 -11.29 2.02
CA SER A 8 -8.56 -11.91 3.35
C SER A 8 -7.11 -12.22 3.73
N THR A 9 -6.30 -12.66 2.76
CA THR A 9 -4.86 -12.86 2.94
C THR A 9 -4.15 -11.53 3.19
N LEU A 10 -4.50 -10.49 2.43
CA LEU A 10 -3.90 -9.16 2.61
C LEU A 10 -4.24 -8.55 3.97
N LEU A 11 -5.51 -8.65 4.40
CA LEU A 11 -5.98 -8.17 5.69
C LEU A 11 -5.30 -8.89 6.85
N LYS A 12 -5.14 -10.21 6.75
CA LYS A 12 -4.43 -11.02 7.77
C LYS A 12 -2.98 -10.60 7.93
N ASN A 13 -2.32 -10.20 6.84
CA ASN A 13 -0.92 -9.81 6.82
C ASN A 13 -0.68 -8.32 7.05
N HIS A 14 -1.73 -7.50 7.09
CA HIS A 14 -1.62 -6.06 7.28
C HIS A 14 -1.46 -5.72 8.78
N PRO A 15 -0.29 -5.24 9.22
CA PRO A 15 -0.07 -4.94 10.63
C PRO A 15 -0.76 -3.64 11.03
N TYR A 16 -1.02 -3.47 12.33
CA TYR A 16 -1.40 -2.15 12.85
C TYR A 16 -0.21 -1.18 12.80
N HIS A 17 -0.49 0.12 12.79
CA HIS A 17 0.54 1.16 12.61
C HIS A 17 1.58 1.14 13.73
N TYR A 18 1.21 0.70 14.94
CA TYR A 18 2.11 0.59 16.08
C TYR A 18 2.95 -0.69 16.08
N GLU A 19 2.59 -1.70 15.29
CA GLU A 19 3.32 -2.97 15.20
C GLU A 19 4.37 -2.99 14.09
N ILE A 20 4.24 -2.13 13.09
CA ILE A 20 5.06 -2.22 11.88
C ILE A 20 6.55 -2.06 12.20
N TYR A 21 6.92 -1.16 13.10
CA TYR A 21 8.32 -0.86 13.44
C TYR A 21 9.05 -2.00 14.15
N SER A 22 8.33 -2.95 14.77
CA SER A 22 8.94 -4.17 15.33
C SER A 22 9.01 -5.32 14.33
N LYS A 23 8.35 -5.18 13.16
CA LYS A 23 8.27 -6.20 12.10
C LYS A 23 9.18 -5.91 10.90
N ILE A 24 9.67 -4.68 10.80
CA ILE A 24 10.58 -4.23 9.74
C ILE A 24 11.94 -3.91 10.34
N ASP A 25 12.98 -4.01 9.53
CA ASP A 25 14.35 -3.68 9.91
C ASP A 25 15.03 -2.81 8.84
N GLY A 26 16.31 -2.51 9.08
CA GLY A 26 17.13 -1.72 8.16
C GLY A 26 16.72 -0.26 8.06
N GLU A 27 17.04 0.37 6.93
CA GLU A 27 16.73 1.78 6.67
C GLU A 27 15.21 2.04 6.63
N VAL A 28 14.40 1.04 6.27
CA VAL A 28 12.93 1.15 6.19
C VAL A 28 12.34 1.57 7.53
N ALA A 29 12.90 1.09 8.65
CA ALA A 29 12.42 1.38 10.00
C ALA A 29 12.52 2.87 10.40
N LYS A 30 13.27 3.69 9.64
CA LYS A 30 13.48 5.12 9.92
C LYS A 30 12.43 6.03 9.27
N TYR A 31 11.53 5.50 8.45
CA TYR A 31 10.60 6.30 7.64
C TYR A 31 9.21 6.45 8.28
N HIS A 32 8.64 7.65 8.13
CA HIS A 32 7.31 8.05 8.59
C HIS A 32 6.59 8.87 7.50
N PRO A 33 5.25 8.78 7.33
CA PRO A 33 4.29 7.94 8.06
C PRO A 33 4.27 6.46 7.60
N PRO A 34 3.83 5.51 8.46
CA PRO A 34 3.99 4.08 8.21
C PRO A 34 3.03 3.46 7.19
N CYS A 35 1.98 4.16 6.75
CA CYS A 35 0.89 3.53 5.98
C CYS A 35 1.36 2.82 4.70
N CYS A 36 2.34 3.39 3.98
CA CYS A 36 2.90 2.79 2.78
C CYS A 36 3.78 1.57 3.09
N ILE A 37 4.44 1.61 4.24
CA ILE A 37 5.27 0.52 4.75
C ILE A 37 4.36 -0.65 5.18
N GLN A 38 3.23 -0.37 5.84
CA GLN A 38 2.24 -1.39 6.22
C GLN A 38 1.67 -2.12 5.00
N VAL A 39 1.29 -1.38 3.95
CA VAL A 39 0.79 -1.96 2.71
C VAL A 39 1.89 -2.74 1.97
N SER A 40 3.11 -2.18 1.89
CA SER A 40 4.26 -2.90 1.30
C SER A 40 4.55 -4.20 2.05
N TYR A 41 4.53 -4.17 3.39
CA TYR A 41 4.71 -5.34 4.24
C TYR A 41 3.63 -6.41 3.99
N ALA A 42 2.37 -5.99 3.94
CA ALA A 42 1.25 -6.89 3.69
C ALA A 42 1.37 -7.55 2.31
N LEU A 43 1.70 -6.78 1.27
CA LEU A 43 1.90 -7.28 -0.10
C LEU A 43 3.06 -8.29 -0.17
N ASN A 44 4.20 -7.96 0.44
CA ASN A 44 5.37 -8.84 0.54
C ASN A 44 5.05 -10.19 1.19
N LEU A 45 4.26 -10.19 2.28
CA LEU A 45 3.87 -11.43 2.95
C LEU A 45 2.74 -12.20 2.27
N SER A 46 1.98 -11.55 1.39
CA SER A 46 0.79 -12.14 0.77
C SER A 46 1.07 -12.79 -0.59
N GLY A 47 2.33 -12.83 -1.04
CA GLY A 47 2.69 -13.41 -2.33
C GLY A 47 2.58 -12.44 -3.52
N ALA A 48 2.40 -11.15 -3.26
CA ALA A 48 2.52 -10.09 -4.25
C ALA A 48 3.66 -9.12 -3.85
N PRO A 49 4.92 -9.59 -3.84
CA PRO A 49 6.03 -8.78 -3.36
C PRO A 49 6.19 -7.49 -4.16
N ILE A 50 6.67 -6.45 -3.47
CA ILE A 50 7.06 -5.21 -4.13
C ILE A 50 8.25 -5.51 -5.03
N GLU A 51 8.13 -5.09 -6.29
CA GLU A 51 9.14 -5.30 -7.32
C GLU A 51 9.73 -3.94 -7.68
N HIS A 52 11.01 -3.93 -8.05
CA HIS A 52 11.60 -2.76 -8.67
C HIS A 52 10.86 -2.40 -9.96
N GLY A 53 10.74 -1.10 -10.22
CA GLY A 53 10.21 -0.60 -11.47
C GLY A 53 10.26 0.92 -11.55
N ASP A 54 10.24 1.44 -12.76
CA ASP A 54 10.26 2.88 -13.02
C ASP A 54 8.84 3.45 -13.10
N PHE A 55 8.07 3.31 -12.01
CA PHE A 55 6.72 3.87 -11.96
C PHE A 55 6.82 5.39 -11.93
N ASN A 56 6.17 6.03 -12.90
CA ASN A 56 6.11 7.48 -12.95
C ASN A 56 5.20 7.99 -11.82
N VAL A 57 5.65 9.02 -11.11
CA VAL A 57 4.90 9.70 -10.04
C VAL A 57 4.67 11.13 -10.51
N PRO A 58 3.63 11.39 -11.33
CA PRO A 58 3.42 12.68 -11.99
C PRO A 58 3.33 13.85 -11.00
N GLU A 59 2.74 13.61 -9.83
CA GLU A 59 2.56 14.61 -8.77
C GLU A 59 3.89 15.14 -8.23
N MET A 60 4.95 14.35 -8.35
CA MET A 60 6.30 14.66 -7.85
C MET A 60 7.32 14.88 -8.97
N GLY A 61 6.93 14.72 -10.24
CA GLY A 61 7.83 14.84 -11.39
C GLY A 61 9.01 13.86 -11.38
N ARG A 62 8.90 12.72 -10.70
CA ARG A 62 9.99 11.75 -10.52
C ARG A 62 9.51 10.30 -10.64
N LYS A 63 10.46 9.36 -10.64
CA LYS A 63 10.19 7.92 -10.51
C LYS A 63 10.00 7.51 -9.05
N SER A 64 9.23 6.45 -8.83
CA SER A 64 9.01 5.83 -7.52
C SER A 64 10.33 5.41 -6.86
N ARG A 65 10.43 5.59 -5.55
CA ARG A 65 11.60 5.19 -4.76
C ARG A 65 11.28 3.95 -3.92
N PHE A 66 12.28 3.09 -3.78
CA PHE A 66 12.18 1.86 -3.00
C PHE A 66 13.35 1.78 -2.03
N ILE A 67 13.10 1.17 -0.88
CA ILE A 67 14.12 0.85 0.11
C ILE A 67 14.00 -0.62 0.45
N SER A 68 15.15 -1.28 0.55
CA SER A 68 15.20 -2.68 0.98
C SER A 68 15.30 -2.77 2.50
N ASP A 69 14.59 -3.73 3.08
CA ASP A 69 14.89 -4.22 4.41
C ASP A 69 16.13 -5.14 4.39
N ASN A 70 16.60 -5.61 5.55
CA ASN A 70 17.80 -6.46 5.62
C ASN A 70 17.60 -7.83 4.96
N SER A 71 16.35 -8.25 4.76
CA SER A 71 15.99 -9.48 4.04
C SER A 71 15.90 -9.27 2.52
N GLY A 72 16.17 -8.06 2.03
CA GLY A 72 16.11 -7.72 0.61
C GLY A 72 14.69 -7.46 0.08
N ARG A 73 13.67 -7.41 0.96
CA ARG A 73 12.30 -7.07 0.54
C ARG A 73 12.19 -5.57 0.31
N LEU A 74 11.50 -5.18 -0.76
CA LEU A 74 11.34 -3.78 -1.13
C LEU A 74 10.13 -3.15 -0.44
N TYR A 75 10.28 -1.88 -0.07
CA TYR A 75 9.23 -1.07 0.54
C TYR A 75 9.14 0.27 -0.17
N LEU A 76 7.90 0.72 -0.37
CA LEU A 76 7.58 2.07 -0.81
C LEU A 76 7.35 2.92 0.44
N ILE A 77 8.11 4.00 0.57
CA ILE A 77 8.13 4.86 1.76
C ILE A 77 7.28 6.12 1.63
N GLU A 78 6.69 6.36 0.45
CA GLU A 78 5.86 7.54 0.18
C GLU A 78 4.52 7.15 -0.43
N VAL A 79 3.46 7.87 -0.06
CA VAL A 79 2.08 7.61 -0.50
C VAL A 79 1.94 7.74 -2.01
N CYS A 80 2.57 8.76 -2.60
CA CYS A 80 2.55 8.98 -4.04
C CYS A 80 3.21 7.81 -4.80
N ASP A 81 4.29 7.26 -4.25
CA ASP A 81 4.99 6.11 -4.85
C ASP A 81 4.13 4.85 -4.78
N MET A 82 3.48 4.61 -3.63
CA MET A 82 2.51 3.51 -3.48
C MET A 82 1.34 3.66 -4.45
N GLY A 83 0.79 4.86 -4.61
CA GLY A 83 -0.27 5.13 -5.58
C GLY A 83 0.16 4.82 -7.01
N ALA A 84 1.36 5.27 -7.42
CA ALA A 84 1.92 4.98 -8.73
C ALA A 84 2.16 3.48 -8.94
N TYR A 85 2.67 2.78 -7.93
CA TYR A 85 2.88 1.33 -7.97
C TYR A 85 1.56 0.58 -8.12
N LEU A 86 0.55 0.89 -7.30
CA LEU A 86 -0.75 0.19 -7.33
C LEU A 86 -1.51 0.41 -8.64
N ASN A 87 -1.32 1.54 -9.32
CA ASN A 87 -1.89 1.77 -10.64
C ASN A 87 -1.44 0.74 -11.70
N LYS A 88 -0.32 0.01 -11.49
CA LYS A 88 0.09 -1.10 -12.37
C LYS A 88 -0.94 -2.24 -12.38
N TYR A 89 -1.68 -2.39 -11.29
CA TYR A 89 -2.77 -3.35 -11.17
C TYR A 89 -4.10 -2.82 -11.75
N GLY A 90 -4.07 -1.65 -12.37
CA GLY A 90 -5.22 -0.98 -12.93
C GLY A 90 -5.73 0.13 -12.03
N VAL A 91 -6.69 0.88 -12.56
CA VAL A 91 -7.31 1.99 -11.87
C VAL A 91 -8.33 1.44 -10.87
N ALA A 92 -8.24 1.87 -9.61
CA ALA A 92 -9.20 1.50 -8.58
C ALA A 92 -10.64 1.77 -9.06
N GLU A 93 -11.54 0.81 -8.89
CA GLU A 93 -12.93 0.91 -9.35
C GLU A 93 -13.67 2.13 -8.75
N ASN A 94 -13.22 2.59 -7.58
CA ASN A 94 -13.76 3.74 -6.86
C ASN A 94 -13.31 5.11 -7.39
N LYS A 95 -12.38 5.19 -8.36
CA LYS A 95 -11.94 6.47 -8.95
C LYS A 95 -13.01 7.18 -9.80
N LYS A 96 -14.16 6.55 -10.05
CA LYS A 96 -15.33 7.22 -10.65
C LYS A 96 -16.11 8.11 -9.65
N LEU A 97 -15.77 8.09 -8.37
CA LEU A 97 -16.42 8.88 -7.34
C LEU A 97 -15.45 9.95 -6.82
N GLN A 98 -15.39 11.07 -7.55
CA GLN A 98 -14.80 12.30 -7.02
C GLN A 98 -15.56 12.72 -5.75
N GLY A 99 -14.83 12.97 -4.66
CA GLY A 99 -15.39 13.57 -3.43
C GLY A 99 -15.54 12.61 -2.25
N TYR A 100 -14.45 11.99 -1.79
CA TYR A 100 -14.44 11.36 -0.46
C TYR A 100 -14.35 12.47 0.61
N ASP A 101 -15.46 12.81 1.26
CA ASP A 101 -15.53 13.76 2.38
C ASP A 101 -15.51 13.07 3.76
N GLY A 102 -15.26 11.76 3.80
CA GLY A 102 -15.21 10.98 5.03
C GLY A 102 -16.57 10.65 5.67
N THR A 103 -17.70 11.01 5.06
CA THR A 103 -19.03 10.78 5.67
C THR A 103 -19.87 9.66 5.05
N ASP A 104 -19.42 9.05 3.96
CA ASP A 104 -20.25 8.15 3.15
C ASP A 104 -19.86 6.65 3.26
N GLU A 105 -19.66 6.16 4.49
CA GLU A 105 -19.45 4.72 4.80
C GLU A 105 -20.56 3.82 4.20
N LYS A 106 -21.76 4.38 3.95
CA LYS A 106 -22.90 3.64 3.41
C LYS A 106 -22.71 3.20 1.95
N LYS A 107 -21.88 3.88 1.14
CA LYS A 107 -21.64 3.51 -0.27
C LYS A 107 -20.68 2.33 -0.44
N TYR A 108 -19.86 2.06 0.56
CA TYR A 108 -18.82 1.04 0.51
C TYR A 108 -19.24 -0.27 1.18
N ARG A 109 -20.20 -0.19 2.12
CA ARG A 109 -20.73 -1.32 2.89
C ARG A 109 -21.15 -2.50 1.99
N GLY A 110 -20.29 -3.53 1.94
CA GLY A 110 -20.51 -4.76 1.18
C GLY A 110 -19.57 -4.98 -0.01
N GLN A 111 -18.69 -4.01 -0.32
CA GLN A 111 -17.57 -4.24 -1.23
C GLN A 111 -16.39 -4.83 -0.44
N LYS A 112 -15.79 -5.91 -0.94
CA LYS A 112 -14.58 -6.51 -0.33
C LYS A 112 -13.40 -5.55 -0.50
N GLY A 113 -13.26 -4.69 0.50
CA GLY A 113 -12.28 -3.62 0.63
C GLY A 113 -12.64 -2.64 1.77
N ASP A 114 -13.66 -2.95 2.57
CA ASP A 114 -14.21 -2.06 3.60
C ASP A 114 -13.21 -1.83 4.74
N TYR A 115 -12.77 -0.57 4.83
CA TYR A 115 -11.96 0.01 5.88
C TYR A 115 -12.76 0.12 7.18
N PRO A 116 -12.26 -0.41 8.31
CA PRO A 116 -12.62 0.09 9.62
C PRO A 116 -11.40 0.76 10.24
N PHE A 117 -11.24 2.07 10.01
CA PHE A 117 -10.52 2.90 10.99
C PHE A 117 -11.52 3.19 12.11
N ARG A 118 -11.40 2.43 13.21
CA ARG A 118 -11.95 2.84 14.50
C ARG A 118 -11.14 3.98 15.07
#